data_AF-A0A434DZA5-F1
#
_entry.id   AF-A0A434DZA5-F1
#
_cell.length_a   1.000
_cell.length_b   1.000
_cell.length_c   1.000
_cell.angle_alpha   90.00
_cell.angle_beta   90.00
_cell.angle_gamma   90.00
#
_symmetry.space_group_name_H-M   'P 1'
#
loop_
_entity.id
_entity.type
_entity.pdbx_description
1 polymer ?
#
loop_
_entity_poly.entity_id
_entity_poly.type
_entity_poly.pdbx_seq_one_letter_code
_entity_poly.pdbx_strand_id
1 'polypeptide(L)'
;MTIALTEDLLAKIDRKIEDAGPAPGLRNLEDRDYADIRKQLLAGRPRDVWVFAYGSLLWNPCFEFVEERPATVHGWHRRFSLWLTRWRGTRERPGLMLALDRGGSCRGVVY
;
A
#
# COMPACT_ATOMS: atom_id res chain seq x y z
N MET A 1 -18.98 19.58 12.87
CA MET A 1 -18.87 18.20 13.37
C MET A 1 -17.41 17.98 13.73
N THR A 2 -17.10 17.85 15.02
CA THR A 2 -15.72 17.67 15.49
C THR A 2 -15.42 16.19 15.51
N ILE A 3 -14.42 15.75 14.75
CA ILE A 3 -13.90 14.38 14.82
C ILE A 3 -12.97 14.34 16.04
N ALA A 4 -13.31 13.52 17.03
CA ALA A 4 -12.50 13.32 18.23
C ALA A 4 -12.11 11.84 18.37
N LEU A 5 -10.85 11.58 18.71
CA LEU A 5 -10.37 10.24 19.04
C LEU A 5 -10.72 9.97 20.51
N THR A 6 -11.53 8.93 20.76
CA THR A 6 -11.97 8.54 22.10
C THR A 6 -11.25 7.27 22.56
N GLU A 7 -11.23 7.01 23.87
CA GLU A 7 -10.70 5.75 24.41
C GLU A 7 -11.42 4.52 23.83
N ASP A 8 -12.74 4.58 23.66
CA ASP A 8 -13.51 3.51 23.00
C ASP A 8 -13.08 3.26 21.54
N LEU A 9 -12.62 4.29 20.83
CA LEU A 9 -12.07 4.13 19.48
C LEU A 9 -10.66 3.56 19.53
N LEU A 10 -9.83 3.97 20.51
CA LEU A 10 -8.49 3.42 20.73
C LEU A 10 -8.55 1.93 21.12
N ALA A 11 -9.49 1.54 21.97
CA ALA A 11 -9.70 0.16 22.38
C ALA A 11 -10.02 -0.79 21.20
N LYS A 12 -10.47 -0.24 20.05
CA LYS A 12 -10.74 -1.01 18.83
C LYS A 12 -9.52 -1.18 17.92
N ILE A 13 -8.40 -0.52 18.21
CA ILE A 13 -7.19 -0.56 17.36
C ILE A 13 -6.42 -1.88 17.51
N ASP A 14 -6.33 -2.43 18.72
CA ASP A 14 -5.57 -3.66 18.99
C ASP A 14 -6.35 -4.93 18.63
N ARG A 15 -6.68 -5.05 17.34
CA ARG A 15 -7.15 -6.32 16.77
C ARG A 15 -5.96 -7.02 16.16
N LYS A 16 -5.42 -8.02 16.86
CA LYS A 16 -4.50 -8.99 16.25
C LYS A 16 -5.24 -9.76 15.16
N ILE A 17 -4.70 -9.70 13.94
CA ILE A 17 -5.20 -10.45 12.80
C ILE A 17 -4.13 -11.49 12.48
N GLU A 18 -4.44 -12.75 12.74
CA GLU A 18 -3.58 -13.86 12.31
C GLU A 18 -3.58 -13.95 10.79
N ASP A 19 -2.41 -14.20 10.23
CA ASP A 19 -2.29 -14.37 8.80
C ASP A 19 -2.76 -15.76 8.37
N ALA A 20 -3.96 -15.83 7.78
CA ALA A 20 -4.56 -17.07 7.25
C ALA A 20 -3.90 -17.56 5.95
N GLY A 21 -2.85 -16.88 5.47
CA GLY A 21 -2.17 -17.20 4.22
C GLY A 21 -2.89 -16.64 2.98
N PRO A 22 -2.43 -17.03 1.78
CA PRO A 22 -2.98 -16.50 0.53
C PRO A 22 -4.46 -16.87 0.32
N ALA A 23 -5.13 -16.13 -0.57
CA ALA A 23 -6.50 -16.45 -0.96
C ALA A 23 -6.57 -17.80 -1.70
N PRO A 24 -7.72 -18.49 -1.71
CA PRO A 24 -7.87 -19.75 -2.44
C PRO A 24 -7.44 -19.60 -3.91
N GLY A 25 -6.61 -20.52 -4.39
CA GLY A 25 -6.05 -20.50 -5.75
C GLY A 25 -4.83 -19.60 -5.95
N LEU A 26 -4.42 -18.84 -4.92
CA LEU A 26 -3.17 -18.08 -4.93
C LEU A 26 -2.13 -18.76 -4.03
N ARG A 27 -0.86 -18.65 -4.42
CA ARG A 27 0.29 -19.00 -3.58
C ARG A 27 1.05 -17.73 -3.18
N ASN A 28 1.88 -17.84 -2.16
CA ASN A 28 2.86 -16.79 -1.89
C ASN A 28 3.86 -16.73 -3.04
N LEU A 29 4.34 -15.52 -3.33
CA LEU A 29 5.44 -15.31 -4.26
C LEU A 29 6.73 -15.85 -3.65
N GLU A 30 7.55 -16.44 -4.50
CA GLU A 30 8.89 -16.91 -4.19
C GLU A 30 9.92 -15.97 -4.82
N ASP A 31 11.19 -16.11 -4.44
CA ASP A 31 12.29 -15.26 -4.91
C ASP A 31 12.37 -15.17 -6.44
N ARG A 32 12.05 -16.28 -7.13
CA ARG A 32 11.99 -16.32 -8.60
C ARG A 32 10.91 -15.41 -9.15
N ASP A 33 9.71 -15.41 -8.57
CA ASP A 33 8.61 -14.56 -9.04
C ASP A 33 8.99 -13.08 -8.88
N TYR A 34 9.61 -12.72 -7.76
CA TYR A 34 10.12 -11.36 -7.54
C TYR A 34 11.20 -10.97 -8.54
N ALA A 35 12.11 -11.89 -8.88
CA ALA A 35 13.14 -11.66 -9.89
C ALA A 35 12.53 -11.42 -11.29
N ASP A 36 11.52 -12.20 -11.67
CA ASP A 36 10.83 -12.07 -12.95
C ASP A 36 10.02 -10.77 -13.02
N ILE A 37 9.28 -10.42 -11.96
CA ILE A 37 8.56 -9.13 -11.86
C ILE A 37 9.54 -7.97 -11.97
N ARG A 38 10.68 -8.01 -11.25
CA ARG A 38 11.71 -6.97 -11.33
C ARG A 38 12.24 -6.83 -12.76
N LYS A 39 12.55 -7.94 -13.42
CA LYS A 39 13.03 -7.94 -14.81
C LYS A 39 12.02 -7.29 -15.75
N GLN A 40 10.73 -7.60 -15.62
CA GLN A 40 9.66 -7.01 -16.42
C GLN A 40 9.45 -5.52 -16.12
N LEU A 41 9.48 -5.13 -14.84
CA LEU A 41 9.34 -3.73 -14.43
C LEU A 41 10.52 -2.87 -14.86
N LEU A 42 11.72 -3.41 -15.06
CA LEU A 42 12.89 -2.65 -15.50
C LEU A 42 13.15 -2.73 -17.00
N ALA A 43 12.48 -3.63 -17.72
CA ALA A 43 12.66 -3.82 -19.16
C ALA A 43 12.38 -2.50 -19.92
N GLY A 44 13.41 -1.99 -20.61
CA GLY A 44 13.31 -0.78 -21.42
C GLY A 44 13.22 0.53 -20.62
N ARG A 45 13.46 0.50 -19.30
CA ARG A 45 13.44 1.70 -18.44
C ARG A 45 14.87 2.16 -18.08
N PRO A 46 15.06 3.43 -17.70
CA PRO A 46 16.32 3.90 -17.10
C PRO A 46 16.70 3.07 -15.88
N ARG A 47 18.00 3.10 -15.53
CA ARG A 47 18.51 2.36 -14.36
C ARG A 47 17.93 2.88 -13.04
N ASP A 48 17.63 4.18 -12.99
CA ASP A 48 17.06 4.83 -11.82
C ASP A 48 15.54 4.98 -12.02
N VAL A 49 14.77 4.57 -11.01
CA VAL A 49 13.31 4.62 -11.03
C VAL A 49 12.79 5.36 -9.82
N TRP A 50 11.81 6.23 -10.04
CA TRP A 50 11.09 6.90 -8.95
C TRP A 50 9.92 6.04 -8.48
N VAL A 51 9.77 5.91 -7.16
CA VAL A 51 8.65 5.21 -6.53
C VAL A 51 7.76 6.24 -5.83
N PHE A 52 6.55 6.44 -6.35
CA PHE A 52 5.58 7.32 -5.71
C PHE A 52 4.86 6.64 -4.53
N ALA A 53 5.09 7.13 -3.33
CA ALA A 53 4.42 6.73 -2.10
C ALA A 53 3.16 7.55 -1.84
N TYR A 54 2.04 6.86 -1.64
CA TYR A 54 0.74 7.46 -1.33
C TYR A 54 0.09 6.91 -0.04
N GLY A 55 0.66 5.85 0.54
CA GLY A 55 0.13 5.08 1.67
C GLY A 55 1.19 4.79 2.73
N SER A 56 1.30 3.52 3.16
CA SER A 56 2.23 3.12 4.24
C SER A 56 3.70 3.44 3.96
N LEU A 57 4.09 3.48 2.68
CA LEU A 57 5.44 3.85 2.26
C LEU A 57 5.84 5.27 2.70
N LEU A 58 4.88 6.17 2.94
CA LEU A 58 5.15 7.51 3.46
C LEU A 58 5.79 7.50 4.86
N TRP A 59 5.59 6.42 5.62
CA TRP A 59 6.07 6.27 7.00
C TRP A 59 7.11 5.15 7.14
N ASN A 60 7.04 4.15 6.28
CA ASN A 60 7.95 3.02 6.26
C ASN A 60 8.22 2.60 4.80
N PRO A 61 9.27 3.13 4.16
CA PRO A 61 9.58 2.85 2.76
C PRO A 61 9.89 1.37 2.48
N CYS A 62 10.43 0.63 3.45
CA CYS A 62 10.80 -0.79 3.29
C CYS A 62 11.82 -1.07 2.16
N PHE A 63 12.55 -0.08 1.68
CA PHE A 63 13.66 -0.22 0.73
C PHE A 63 14.68 0.92 0.92
N GLU A 64 15.89 0.72 0.42
CA GLU A 64 16.92 1.77 0.39
C GLU A 64 16.66 2.73 -0.78
N PHE A 65 16.77 4.03 -0.52
CA PHE A 65 16.63 5.09 -1.50
C PHE A 65 17.74 6.11 -1.30
N VAL A 66 18.09 6.82 -2.38
CA VAL A 66 19.17 7.83 -2.38
C VAL A 66 18.63 9.25 -2.30
N GLU A 67 17.35 9.44 -2.59
CA GLU A 67 16.71 10.75 -2.62
C GLU A 67 15.23 10.65 -2.21
N GLU A 68 14.69 11.69 -1.57
CA GLU A 68 13.28 11.81 -1.23
C GLU A 68 12.78 13.21 -1.64
N ARG A 69 11.65 13.29 -2.33
CA ARG A 69 11.02 14.58 -2.68
C ARG A 69 9.51 14.57 -2.47
N PRO A 70 8.92 15.64 -1.90
CA PRO A 70 7.48 15.83 -1.95
C PRO A 70 6.99 15.90 -3.39
N ALA A 71 5.91 15.20 -3.69
CA ALA A 71 5.34 15.17 -5.04
C ALA A 71 3.81 15.19 -5.02
N THR A 72 3.22 15.71 -6.09
CA THR A 72 1.79 15.63 -6.35
C THR A 72 1.58 14.92 -7.67
N VAL A 73 0.84 13.81 -7.66
CA VAL A 73 0.40 13.15 -8.89
C VAL A 73 -0.99 13.66 -9.26
N HIS A 74 -1.16 14.09 -10.51
CA HIS A 74 -2.43 14.59 -11.04
C HIS A 74 -3.18 13.47 -11.77
N GLY A 75 -4.52 13.54 -11.78
CA GLY A 75 -5.38 12.52 -12.36
C GLY A 75 -5.57 11.29 -11.48
N TRP A 76 -5.13 11.35 -10.22
CA TRP A 76 -5.27 10.29 -9.23
C TRP A 76 -5.57 10.87 -7.85
N HIS A 77 -6.41 10.21 -7.06
CA HIS A 77 -6.68 10.58 -5.68
C HIS A 77 -6.68 9.33 -4.79
N ARG A 78 -6.53 9.54 -3.49
CA ARG A 78 -6.56 8.44 -2.52
C ARG A 78 -7.99 8.10 -2.17
N ARG A 79 -8.33 6.82 -2.28
CA ARG A 79 -9.65 6.28 -1.97
C ARG A 79 -9.52 4.98 -1.16
N PHE A 80 -10.36 4.83 -0.15
CA PHE A 80 -10.52 3.55 0.53
C PHE A 80 -11.33 2.61 -0.39
N SER A 81 -10.64 1.90 -1.28
CA SER A 81 -11.24 1.08 -2.34
C SER A 81 -10.56 -0.29 -2.54
N LEU A 82 -9.50 -0.58 -1.79
CA LEU A 82 -8.81 -1.87 -1.85
C LEU A 82 -9.29 -2.78 -0.72
N TRP A 83 -10.03 -3.83 -1.06
CA TRP A 83 -10.42 -4.85 -0.09
C TRP A 83 -9.29 -5.85 0.15
N LEU A 84 -8.94 -6.07 1.41
CA LEU A 84 -7.95 -7.07 1.82
C LEU A 84 -8.59 -8.11 2.73
N THR A 85 -8.41 -9.38 2.38
CA THR A 85 -8.85 -10.53 3.18
C THR A 85 -7.72 -11.15 4.01
N ARG A 86 -6.57 -10.47 4.06
CA ARG A 86 -5.32 -10.87 4.72
C ARG A 86 -4.66 -9.63 5.35
N TRP A 87 -3.89 -9.82 6.42
CA TRP A 87 -3.14 -8.77 7.16
C TRP A 87 -3.99 -7.73 7.87
N ARG A 88 -4.60 -6.82 7.10
CA ARG A 88 -5.44 -5.71 7.61
C ARG A 88 -6.92 -6.08 7.64
N GLY A 89 -7.24 -7.34 7.39
CA GLY A 89 -8.57 -7.92 7.40
C GLY A 89 -8.53 -9.44 7.44
N THR A 90 -9.70 -10.06 7.60
CA THR A 90 -9.88 -11.50 7.47
C THR A 90 -10.83 -11.79 6.29
N ARG A 91 -11.03 -13.07 5.95
CA ARG A 91 -11.99 -13.46 4.90
C ARG A 91 -13.43 -13.13 5.28
N GLU A 92 -13.78 -13.29 6.55
CA GLU A 92 -15.11 -13.03 7.12
C GLU A 92 -15.33 -11.54 7.37
N ARG A 93 -14.25 -10.79 7.65
CA ARG A 93 -14.28 -9.34 7.88
C ARG A 93 -13.14 -8.68 7.09
N PRO A 94 -13.33 -8.44 5.78
CA PRO A 94 -12.31 -7.82 4.95
C PRO A 94 -11.96 -6.42 5.45
N GLY A 95 -10.67 -6.10 5.40
CA GLY A 95 -10.16 -4.77 5.64
C GLY A 95 -10.35 -3.91 4.41
N LEU A 96 -10.62 -2.62 4.60
CA LEU A 96 -10.65 -1.64 3.52
C LEU A 96 -9.42 -0.77 3.62
N MET A 97 -8.62 -0.74 2.55
CA MET A 97 -7.36 -0.04 2.47
C MET A 97 -7.38 1.06 1.42
N LEU A 98 -6.49 2.02 1.63
CA LEU A 98 -6.27 3.13 0.72
C LEU A 98 -5.56 2.65 -0.55
N ALA A 99 -6.10 3.03 -1.71
CA ALA A 99 -5.50 2.87 -3.02
C ALA A 99 -5.59 4.19 -3.80
N LEU A 100 -4.89 4.25 -4.93
CA LEU A 100 -5.08 5.30 -5.91
C LEU A 100 -6.26 4.93 -6.82
N ASP A 101 -7.19 5.86 -6.97
CA ASP A 101 -8.29 5.79 -7.92
C ASP A 101 -8.17 6.98 -8.90
N ARG A 102 -8.74 6.84 -10.10
CA ARG A 102 -8.62 7.84 -11.16
C ARG A 102 -9.35 9.14 -10.79
N GLY A 103 -8.82 10.25 -11.27
CA GLY A 103 -9.34 11.61 -11.06
C GLY A 103 -8.71 12.34 -9.87
N GLY A 104 -8.83 13.67 -9.85
CA GLY A 104 -8.33 14.51 -8.75
C GLY A 104 -6.80 14.67 -8.73
N SER A 105 -6.25 14.79 -7.52
CA SER A 105 -4.81 14.83 -7.28
C SER A 105 -4.46 14.19 -5.93
N CYS A 106 -3.24 13.68 -5.82
CA CYS A 106 -2.74 13.04 -4.62
C CYS A 106 -1.36 13.60 -4.28
N ARG A 107 -1.25 14.21 -3.10
CA ARG A 107 0.04 14.58 -2.52
C ARG A 107 0.66 13.37 -1.82
N GLY A 108 1.93 13.17 -2.07
CA GLY A 108 2.74 12.09 -1.50
C GLY A 108 4.22 12.44 -1.56
N VAL A 109 5.04 11.41 -1.67
CA VAL A 109 6.49 11.49 -1.74
C VAL A 109 6.96 10.61 -2.89
N VAL A 110 8.01 11.01 -3.59
CA VAL A 110 8.78 10.12 -4.46
C VAL A 110 10.10 9.81 -3.78
N TYR A 111 10.46 8.53 -3.83
CA TYR A 111 11.76 7.99 -3.48
C TYR A 111 12.51 7.57 -4.74
#